data_AF-A0A9D6DG76-F1
#
_entry.id   AF-A0A9D6DG76-F1
#
_cell.length_a   1.000
_cell.length_b   1.000
_cell.length_c   1.000
_cell.angle_alpha   90.00
_cell.angle_beta   90.00
_cell.angle_gamma   90.00
#
_symmetry.space_group_name_H-M   'P 1'
#
loop_
_entity.id
_entity.type
_entity.pdbx_description
1 polymer ?
#
loop_
_entity_poly.entity_id
_entity_poly.type
_entity_poly.pdbx_seq_one_letter_code
_entity_poly.pdbx_strand_id
1 'polypeptide(L)'
;MANYLDRIDYQSALDIEHLTRLMYELRENRKAVLAPYGVDDELALLEQIYTGKLAEHPAYEHYLALRIMAETQESARILVSEKLAEANR
;
A
#
# COMPACT_ATOMS: atom_id res chain seq x y z
N MET A 1 -22.04 11.30 -18.01
CA MET A 1 -21.34 10.72 -16.85
C MET A 1 -22.35 9.92 -16.05
N ALA A 2 -22.29 8.59 -16.07
CA ALA A 2 -23.06 7.80 -15.12
C ALA A 2 -22.47 8.06 -13.72
N ASN A 3 -23.28 8.60 -12.81
CA ASN A 3 -22.88 8.78 -11.42
C ASN A 3 -22.79 7.40 -10.77
N TYR A 4 -21.61 6.77 -10.87
CA TYR A 4 -21.28 5.55 -10.13
C TYR A 4 -21.50 5.72 -8.61
N LEU A 5 -21.41 6.97 -8.13
CA LEU A 5 -21.64 7.34 -6.73
C LEU A 5 -23.12 7.34 -6.32
N ASP A 6 -24.08 7.40 -7.25
CA ASP A 6 -25.52 7.42 -6.91
C ASP A 6 -26.05 6.05 -6.47
N ARG A 7 -25.28 4.96 -6.70
CA ARG A 7 -25.67 3.58 -6.35
C ARG A 7 -24.98 3.03 -5.11
N ILE A 8 -23.99 3.76 -4.58
CA ILE A 8 -23.22 3.31 -3.42
C ILE A 8 -23.97 3.76 -2.17
N ASP A 9 -24.30 2.82 -1.28
CA ASP A 9 -24.86 3.18 0.01
C ASP A 9 -23.84 3.97 0.85
N TYR A 10 -24.34 4.77 1.79
CA TYR A 10 -23.49 5.63 2.62
C TYR A 10 -22.38 4.85 3.35
N GLN A 11 -22.68 3.61 3.76
CA GLN A 11 -21.73 2.76 4.48
C GLN A 11 -20.57 2.30 3.57
N SER A 12 -20.88 1.86 2.36
CA SER A 12 -19.90 1.43 1.36
C SER A 12 -19.06 2.62 0.89
N ALA A 13 -19.65 3.81 0.78
CA ALA A 13 -18.92 5.02 0.45
C ALA A 13 -17.87 5.37 1.53
N LEU A 14 -18.24 5.27 2.81
CA LEU A 14 -17.32 5.45 3.93
C LEU A 14 -16.21 4.39 3.95
N ASP A 15 -16.55 3.12 3.73
CA ASP A 15 -15.57 2.04 3.70
C ASP A 15 -14.54 2.24 2.57
N ILE A 16 -14.99 2.66 1.38
CA ILE A 16 -14.11 2.99 0.26
C ILE A 16 -13.22 4.20 0.61
N GLU A 17 -13.76 5.24 1.26
CA GLU A 17 -12.96 6.39 1.70
C GLU A 17 -11.86 5.97 2.68
N HIS A 18 -12.19 5.14 3.68
CA HIS A 18 -11.22 4.66 4.66
C HIS A 18 -10.14 3.79 4.02
N LEU A 19 -10.52 2.86 3.14
CA LEU A 19 -9.57 2.00 2.44
C LEU A 19 -8.65 2.80 1.50
N THR A 20 -9.19 3.78 0.76
CA THR A 20 -8.38 4.63 -0.12
C THR A 20 -7.44 5.53 0.68
N ARG A 21 -7.86 6.05 1.83
CA ARG A 21 -6.98 6.77 2.77
C ARG A 21 -5.89 5.87 3.32
N LEU A 22 -6.22 4.66 3.75
CA LEU A 22 -5.24 3.68 4.23
C LEU A 22 -4.18 3.36 3.15
N MET A 23 -4.61 3.15 1.91
CA MET A 23 -3.69 2.92 0.78
C MET A 23 -2.75 4.11 0.55
N TYR A 24 -3.25 5.35 0.71
CA TYR A 24 -2.44 6.56 0.60
C TYR A 24 -1.40 6.63 1.73
N GLU A 25 -1.81 6.40 2.97
CA GLU A 25 -0.92 6.40 4.13
C GLU A 25 0.17 5.33 4.00
N LEU A 26 -0.18 4.12 3.56
CA LEU A 26 0.79 3.06 3.29
C LEU A 26 1.80 3.46 2.22
N ARG A 27 1.36 4.15 1.16
CA ARG A 27 2.25 4.66 0.11
C ARG A 27 3.23 5.71 0.64
N GLU A 28 2.77 6.64 1.45
CA GLU A 28 3.64 7.67 2.02
C GLU A 28 4.60 7.08 3.07
N ASN A 29 4.12 6.15 3.90
CA ASN A 29 4.97 5.41 4.83
C ASN A 29 6.05 4.59 4.11
N ARG A 30 5.71 3.93 3.01
CA ARG A 30 6.69 3.23 2.15
C ARG A 30 7.79 4.17 1.68
N LYS A 31 7.44 5.36 1.18
CA LYS A 31 8.44 6.37 0.77
C LYS A 31 9.30 6.83 1.94
N ALA A 32 8.70 7.05 3.11
CA ALA A 32 9.43 7.47 4.30
C ALA A 32 10.43 6.41 4.77
N VAL A 33 10.08 5.12 4.68
CA VAL A 33 10.98 4.01 5.01
C VAL A 33 12.11 3.85 3.99
N LEU A 34 11.86 4.13 2.71
CA LEU A 34 12.85 4.01 1.64
C LEU A 34 13.80 5.22 1.55
N ALA A 35 13.35 6.41 1.93
CA ALA A 35 14.11 7.65 1.82
C ALA A 35 15.51 7.62 2.47
N PRO A 36 15.71 7.04 3.68
CA PRO A 36 17.04 6.92 4.29
C PRO A 36 18.03 6.08 3.48
N TYR A 37 17.53 5.15 2.67
CA TYR A 37 18.33 4.23 1.86
C TYR A 37 18.59 4.75 0.44
N GLY A 38 17.89 5.82 0.02
CA GLY A 38 18.02 6.35 -1.34
C GLY A 38 17.63 5.36 -2.43
N VAL A 39 16.73 4.42 -2.11
CA VAL A 39 16.24 3.40 -3.04
C VAL A 39 14.79 3.65 -3.42
N ASP A 40 14.43 3.34 -4.66
CA ASP A 40 13.07 3.52 -5.15
C ASP A 40 12.13 2.37 -4.80
N ASP A 41 12.68 1.19 -4.50
CA ASP A 41 11.91 -0.03 -4.29
C ASP A 41 12.49 -0.96 -3.21
N GLU A 42 11.63 -1.79 -2.63
CA GLU A 42 11.97 -2.82 -1.64
C GLU A 42 12.99 -3.83 -2.19
N LEU A 43 12.92 -4.15 -3.48
CA LEU A 43 13.89 -5.04 -4.15
C LEU A 43 15.28 -4.41 -4.23
N ALA A 44 15.35 -3.10 -4.50
CA ALA A 44 16.61 -2.36 -4.52
C ALA A 44 17.24 -2.28 -3.11
N LEU A 45 16.41 -2.16 -2.06
CA LEU A 45 16.88 -2.26 -0.68
C LEU A 45 17.50 -3.65 -0.40
N LEU A 46 16.81 -4.73 -0.82
CA LEU A 46 17.29 -6.10 -0.64
C LEU A 46 18.61 -6.35 -1.40
N GLU A 47 18.75 -5.82 -2.61
CA GLU A 47 19.99 -5.94 -3.39
C GLU A 47 21.17 -5.23 -2.71
N GLN A 48 20.94 -4.05 -2.10
CA GLN A 48 21.99 -3.36 -1.34
C GLN A 48 22.42 -4.12 -0.09
N ILE A 49 21.48 -4.79 0.59
CA ILE A 49 21.78 -5.70 1.71
C ILE A 49 22.60 -6.88 1.20
N TYR A 50 22.15 -7.55 0.13
CA TYR A 50 22.80 -8.73 -0.43
C TYR A 50 24.23 -8.45 -0.92
N THR A 51 24.45 -7.28 -1.54
CA THR A 51 25.77 -6.85 -2.01
C THR A 51 26.68 -6.35 -0.89
N GLY A 52 26.19 -6.30 0.36
CA GLY A 52 26.93 -5.82 1.51
C GLY A 52 27.16 -4.30 1.52
N LYS A 53 26.47 -3.56 0.65
CA LYS A 53 26.50 -2.08 0.64
C LYS A 53 25.82 -1.50 1.87
N LEU A 54 24.86 -2.23 2.44
CA LEU A 54 24.14 -1.85 3.64
C LEU A 54 24.24 -2.93 4.70
N ALA A 55 24.33 -2.50 5.97
CA ALA A 55 24.28 -3.42 7.09
C ALA A 55 22.90 -4.10 7.14
N GLU A 56 22.89 -5.42 7.35
CA GLU A 56 21.66 -6.22 7.41
C GLU A 56 20.67 -5.67 8.42
N HIS A 57 21.15 -5.21 9.58
CA HIS A 57 20.33 -4.51 10.55
C HIS A 57 20.64 -3.01 10.55
N PRO A 58 19.63 -2.13 10.52
CA PRO A 58 18.18 -2.40 10.56
C PRO A 58 17.52 -2.63 9.18
N ALA A 59 18.29 -2.65 8.09
CA ALA A 59 17.76 -2.59 6.72
C ALA A 59 16.81 -3.75 6.35
N TYR A 60 17.08 -4.95 6.84
CA TYR A 60 16.26 -6.13 6.60
C TYR A 60 14.89 -6.03 7.28
N GLU A 61 14.81 -5.43 8.47
CA GLU A 61 13.55 -5.17 9.15
C GLU A 61 12.69 -4.16 8.39
N HIS A 62 13.34 -3.13 7.85
CA HIS A 62 12.68 -2.17 6.97
C HIS A 62 12.20 -2.83 5.66
N TYR A 63 13.00 -3.72 5.06
CA TYR A 63 12.54 -4.52 3.92
C TYR A 63 11.31 -5.37 4.25
N LEU A 64 11.30 -6.08 5.39
CA LEU A 64 10.15 -6.86 5.82
C LEU A 64 8.90 -5.99 6.06
N ALA A 65 9.07 -4.82 6.68
CA ALA A 65 7.98 -3.87 6.85
C ALA A 65 7.41 -3.41 5.50
N LEU A 66 8.27 -3.11 4.52
CA LEU A 66 7.86 -2.73 3.17
C LEU A 66 7.05 -3.83 2.47
N ARG A 67 7.45 -5.10 2.63
CA ARG A 67 6.71 -6.26 2.10
C ARG A 67 5.31 -6.37 2.70
N ILE A 68 5.19 -6.25 4.02
CA ILE A 68 3.90 -6.30 4.72
C ILE A 68 3.01 -5.13 4.27
N MET A 69 3.57 -3.94 4.11
CA MET A 69 2.84 -2.77 3.62
C MET A 69 2.31 -2.99 2.19
N ALA A 70 3.11 -3.59 1.31
CA ALA A 70 2.71 -3.90 -0.06
C ALA A 70 1.54 -4.91 -0.10
N GLU A 71 1.63 -5.98 0.71
CA GLU A 71 0.56 -6.98 0.82
C GLU A 71 -0.73 -6.39 1.40
N THR A 72 -0.60 -5.51 2.40
CA THR A 72 -1.73 -4.80 3.01
C THR A 72 -2.40 -3.88 2.00
N GLN A 73 -1.61 -3.15 1.19
CA GLN A 73 -2.12 -2.28 0.15
C GLN A 73 -2.88 -3.06 -0.94
N GLU A 74 -2.37 -4.21 -1.34
CA GLU A 74 -3.05 -5.07 -2.32
C GLU A 74 -4.35 -5.64 -1.75
N SER A 75 -4.34 -6.07 -0.49
CA SER A 75 -5.56 -6.53 0.20
C SER A 75 -6.61 -5.41 0.29
N ALA A 76 -6.22 -4.18 0.63
CA ALA A 76 -7.11 -3.02 0.63
C ALA A 76 -7.68 -2.74 -0.78
N ARG A 77 -6.87 -2.89 -1.82
CA ARG A 77 -7.31 -2.72 -3.21
C ARG A 77 -8.36 -3.75 -3.62
N ILE A 78 -8.17 -5.01 -3.24
CA ILE A 78 -9.14 -6.10 -3.48
C ILE A 78 -10.47 -5.74 -2.80
N LEU A 79 -10.45 -5.36 -1.53
CA LEU A 79 -11.66 -4.97 -0.78
C LEU A 79 -12.41 -3.80 -1.42
N VAL A 80 -11.70 -2.76 -1.89
CA VAL A 80 -12.33 -1.66 -2.63
C VAL A 80 -12.98 -2.17 -3.91
N SER A 81 -12.31 -3.05 -4.66
CA SER A 81 -12.84 -3.60 -5.91
C SER A 81 -14.11 -4.45 -5.68
N GLU A 82 -14.15 -5.22 -4.60
CA GLU A 82 -15.32 -6.00 -4.19
C GLU A 82 -16.49 -5.10 -3.84
N LYS A 83 -16.26 -4.06 -3.03
CA LYS A 83 -17.29 -3.07 -2.65
C LYS A 83 -17.86 -2.33 -3.85
N LEU A 84 -17.01 -1.96 -4.80
CA LEU A 84 -17.45 -1.35 -6.06
C LEU A 84 -18.24 -2.34 -6.93
N ALA A 85 -17.88 -3.62 -6.95
CA ALA A 85 -18.63 -4.64 -7.69
C ALA A 85 -20.02 -4.89 -7.07
N GLU A 86 -20.12 -4.89 -5.74
CA GLU A 86 -21.37 -5.01 -4.99
C GLU A 86 -22.33 -3.86 -5.30
N ALA A 87 -21.84 -2.62 -5.28
CA ALA A 87 -22.67 -1.43 -5.56
C ALA A 87 -23.08 -1.27 -7.04
N ASN A 88 -22.41 -1.98 -7.95
CA ASN A 88 -22.72 -1.95 -9.38
C ASN A 88 -23.66 -3.07 -9.84
N ARG A 89 -24.00 -4.02 -8.96
CA ARG A 89 -25.06 -5.02 -9.20
C ARG A 89 -26.44 -4.40 -9.02
#